data_AF-A0A8J8P0I3-F1
#
_entry.id   AF-A0A8J8P0I3-F1
#
_cell.length_a   1.000
_cell.length_b   1.000
_cell.length_c   1.000
_cell.angle_alpha   90.00
_cell.angle_beta   90.00
_cell.angle_gamma   90.00
#
_symmetry.space_group_name_H-M   'P 1'
#
loop_
_entity.id
_entity.type
_entity.pdbx_description
1 polymer ?
#
loop_
_entity_poly.entity_id
_entity_poly.type
_entity_poly.pdbx_seq_one_letter_code
_entity_poly.pdbx_strand_id
1 'polypeptide(L)'
;MKKEQRVVYVQGIDSIAAVLYSEYYERDWLVVPMLRQIYNKYLRNFLDGEGNLCFKYSSLMVKRLLRYYDPELVEHFREIEFTANLYPLVNWIMTLFAHSVPLIKGQLTQIWTSIFSQQSLEYFFYLAVAIFIHSKPTLLPLDLNDTLQLISHLGSIIDVPQVLEMADRLQTKTPQSFVQNDLIGPSQHKLDLSQILKDSAYFQDRWWELDQLDYNESFDICLLSAEDYLKRKSMLTIDIRPWSEFHACHIRGSYHMREMHVEFIRCYRENYGDNVIVVVGDRETPGHTFIQELLALESSISKICMLRGGIDAIKMEGMQVLRKGQKNARAEDFTQQYDKFVKKAVQLKAKK
;
A
#
# COMPACT_ATOMS: atom_id res chain seq x y z
N MET A 1 -11.66 -41.74 3.39
CA MET A 1 -12.10 -40.97 2.21
C MET A 1 -11.06 -39.91 1.91
N LYS A 2 -10.27 -40.08 0.84
CA LYS A 2 -9.47 -38.96 0.29
C LYS A 2 -10.49 -37.92 -0.20
N LYS A 3 -10.47 -36.70 0.35
CA LYS A 3 -11.26 -35.59 -0.21
C LYS A 3 -10.91 -35.52 -1.70
N GLU A 4 -11.88 -35.72 -2.57
CA GLU A 4 -11.73 -35.43 -3.99
C GLU A 4 -11.28 -33.98 -4.10
N GLN A 5 -10.05 -33.80 -4.57
CA GLN A 5 -9.48 -32.49 -4.79
C GLN A 5 -10.23 -31.93 -5.99
N ARG A 6 -11.23 -31.05 -5.75
CA ARG A 6 -11.91 -30.33 -6.83
C ARG A 6 -10.83 -29.54 -7.59
N VAL A 7 -10.45 -30.03 -8.77
CA VAL A 7 -9.54 -29.34 -9.66
C VAL A 7 -10.39 -28.35 -10.44
N VAL A 8 -10.43 -27.11 -9.97
CA VAL A 8 -11.06 -26.02 -10.70
C VAL A 8 -10.06 -25.53 -11.74
N TYR A 9 -10.44 -25.52 -13.02
CA TYR A 9 -9.65 -24.86 -14.05
C TYR A 9 -9.70 -23.35 -13.79
N VAL A 10 -8.52 -22.74 -13.75
CA VAL A 10 -8.38 -21.32 -13.49
C VAL A 10 -7.92 -20.62 -14.77
N GLN A 11 -8.75 -19.71 -15.29
CA GLN A 11 -8.48 -18.99 -16.54
C GLN A 11 -7.14 -18.23 -16.48
N GLY A 12 -6.32 -18.35 -17.53
CA GLY A 12 -5.00 -17.73 -17.64
C GLY A 12 -3.82 -18.68 -17.35
N ILE A 13 -4.09 -19.85 -16.75
CA ILE A 13 -3.06 -20.86 -16.48
C ILE A 13 -2.52 -21.52 -17.76
N ASP A 14 -3.35 -21.57 -18.79
CA ASP A 14 -3.01 -22.02 -20.14
C ASP A 14 -1.98 -21.10 -20.80
N SER A 15 -2.08 -19.80 -20.59
CA SER A 15 -1.10 -18.82 -21.07
C SER A 15 0.25 -19.01 -20.40
N ILE A 16 0.27 -19.25 -19.09
CA ILE A 16 1.50 -19.59 -18.35
C ILE A 16 2.09 -20.90 -18.88
N ALA A 17 1.25 -21.91 -19.10
CA ALA A 17 1.69 -23.18 -19.65
C ALA A 17 2.29 -23.01 -21.06
N ALA A 18 1.67 -22.20 -21.92
CA ALA A 18 2.17 -21.93 -23.27
C ALA A 18 3.58 -21.30 -23.25
N VAL A 19 3.82 -20.34 -22.36
CA VAL A 19 5.16 -19.75 -22.16
C VAL A 19 6.16 -20.81 -21.70
N LEU A 20 5.80 -21.62 -20.69
CA LEU A 20 6.69 -22.67 -20.19
C LEU A 20 7.00 -23.74 -21.26
N TYR A 21 6.01 -24.15 -22.05
CA TYR A 21 6.22 -25.08 -23.15
C TYR A 21 7.08 -24.48 -24.26
N SER A 22 6.97 -23.18 -24.52
CA SER A 22 7.81 -22.48 -25.50
C SER A 22 9.27 -22.41 -25.04
N GLU A 23 9.53 -22.08 -23.77
CA GLU A 23 10.89 -21.91 -23.23
C GLU A 23 11.57 -23.24 -22.89
N TYR A 24 10.80 -24.24 -22.45
CA TYR A 24 11.30 -25.54 -21.99
C TYR A 24 10.89 -26.69 -22.90
N TYR A 25 10.74 -26.45 -24.21
CA TYR A 25 10.23 -27.46 -25.16
C TYR A 25 11.02 -28.79 -25.14
N GLU A 26 12.35 -28.74 -24.93
CA GLU A 26 13.22 -29.93 -24.84
C GLU A 26 13.06 -30.69 -23.51
N ARG A 27 12.43 -30.08 -22.51
CA ARG A 27 12.24 -30.59 -21.16
C ARG A 27 10.80 -30.43 -20.72
N ASP A 28 9.88 -30.82 -21.60
CA ASP A 28 8.43 -30.74 -21.40
C ASP A 28 7.96 -31.40 -20.08
N TRP A 29 8.62 -32.45 -19.62
CA TRP A 29 8.38 -33.12 -18.35
C TRP A 29 8.58 -32.22 -17.10
N LEU A 30 9.31 -31.11 -17.22
CA LEU A 30 9.45 -30.10 -16.16
C LEU A 30 8.26 -29.14 -16.10
N VAL A 31 7.52 -28.96 -17.20
CA VAL A 31 6.49 -27.93 -17.32
C VAL A 31 5.35 -28.15 -16.32
N VAL A 32 4.86 -29.38 -16.19
CA VAL A 32 3.76 -29.70 -15.26
C VAL A 32 4.15 -29.49 -13.79
N PRO A 33 5.31 -29.98 -13.31
CA PRO A 33 5.83 -29.63 -11.97
C PRO A 33 5.98 -28.13 -11.74
N MET A 34 6.53 -27.38 -12.71
CA MET A 34 6.70 -25.92 -12.60
C MET A 34 5.36 -25.21 -12.50
N LEU A 35 4.39 -25.57 -13.34
CA LEU A 35 3.05 -25.00 -13.33
C LEU A 35 2.35 -25.24 -11.99
N ARG A 36 2.50 -26.45 -11.43
CA ARG A 36 1.98 -26.79 -10.10
C ARG A 36 2.61 -25.93 -9.00
N GLN A 37 3.90 -25.65 -9.08
CA GLN A 37 4.59 -24.80 -8.11
C GLN A 37 4.12 -23.34 -8.22
N ILE A 38 4.02 -22.81 -9.45
CA ILE A 38 3.50 -21.47 -9.71
C ILE A 38 2.07 -21.32 -9.17
N TYR A 39 1.21 -22.28 -9.46
CA TYR A 39 -0.17 -22.26 -8.98
C TYR A 39 -0.23 -22.22 -7.46
N ASN A 40 0.48 -23.13 -6.76
CA ASN A 40 0.41 -23.21 -5.31
C ASN A 40 1.01 -21.99 -4.60
N LYS A 41 2.05 -21.40 -5.17
CA LYS A 41 2.78 -20.30 -4.54
C LYS A 41 2.19 -18.93 -4.84
N TYR A 42 1.66 -18.72 -6.04
CA TYR A 42 1.19 -17.42 -6.49
C TYR A 42 -0.33 -17.39 -6.69
N LEU A 43 -0.87 -18.22 -7.57
CA LEU A 43 -2.27 -18.11 -8.02
C LEU A 43 -3.30 -18.56 -6.99
N ARG A 44 -2.98 -19.59 -6.19
CA ARG A 44 -3.91 -20.16 -5.19
C ARG A 44 -4.36 -19.14 -4.14
N ASN A 45 -3.54 -18.12 -3.86
CA ASN A 45 -3.85 -17.09 -2.89
C ASN A 45 -5.00 -16.16 -3.32
N PHE A 46 -5.38 -16.19 -4.61
CA PHE A 46 -6.47 -15.41 -5.15
C PHE A 46 -7.76 -16.23 -5.30
N LEU A 47 -7.80 -17.45 -4.75
CA LEU A 47 -8.99 -18.28 -4.72
C LEU A 47 -9.61 -18.22 -3.32
N ASP A 48 -10.91 -17.99 -3.23
CA ASP A 48 -11.65 -18.08 -1.98
C ASP A 48 -11.85 -19.55 -1.55
N GLY A 49 -12.48 -19.75 -0.38
CA GLY A 49 -12.75 -21.08 0.17
C GLY A 49 -13.65 -21.97 -0.71
N GLU A 50 -14.37 -21.38 -1.67
CA GLU A 50 -15.26 -22.05 -2.62
C GLU A 50 -14.57 -22.29 -3.98
N GLY A 51 -13.41 -21.68 -4.21
CA GLY A 51 -12.64 -21.77 -5.45
C GLY A 51 -12.95 -20.66 -6.46
N ASN A 52 -13.66 -19.60 -6.05
CA ASN A 52 -13.88 -18.41 -6.89
C ASN A 52 -12.70 -17.45 -6.76
N LEU A 53 -12.47 -16.66 -7.81
CA LEU A 53 -11.41 -15.65 -7.82
C LEU A 53 -11.78 -14.43 -6.94
N CYS A 54 -10.88 -14.04 -6.04
CA CYS A 54 -11.01 -12.89 -5.16
C CYS A 54 -9.77 -11.98 -5.26
N PHE A 55 -9.92 -10.83 -5.92
CA PHE A 55 -8.85 -9.83 -6.10
C PHE A 55 -9.05 -8.58 -5.26
N LYS A 56 -10.05 -8.56 -4.38
CA LYS A 56 -10.43 -7.37 -3.60
C LYS A 56 -9.25 -6.83 -2.81
N TYR A 57 -8.62 -7.68 -2.02
CA TYR A 57 -7.47 -7.30 -1.20
C TYR A 57 -6.28 -6.84 -2.05
N SER A 58 -5.98 -7.56 -3.12
CA SER A 58 -4.87 -7.27 -4.03
C SER A 58 -5.04 -5.92 -4.74
N SER A 59 -6.28 -5.63 -5.15
CA SER A 59 -6.66 -4.37 -5.76
C SER A 59 -6.57 -3.23 -4.75
N LEU A 60 -7.06 -3.43 -3.53
CA LEU A 60 -6.94 -2.47 -2.43
C LEU A 60 -5.47 -2.20 -2.09
N MET A 61 -4.63 -3.24 -2.05
CA MET A 61 -3.20 -3.14 -1.77
C MET A 61 -2.48 -2.29 -2.81
N VAL A 62 -2.70 -2.56 -4.09
CA VAL A 62 -2.10 -1.75 -5.17
C VAL A 62 -2.63 -0.32 -5.14
N LYS A 63 -3.93 -0.10 -4.88
CA LYS A 63 -4.48 1.26 -4.72
C LYS A 63 -3.81 2.02 -3.57
N ARG A 64 -3.65 1.39 -2.41
CA ARG A 64 -2.99 1.98 -1.22
C ARG A 64 -1.53 2.32 -1.50
N LEU A 65 -0.77 1.37 -2.05
CA LEU A 65 0.63 1.58 -2.41
C LEU A 65 0.76 2.67 -3.47
N LEU A 66 -0.11 2.68 -4.48
CA LEU A 66 -0.09 3.70 -5.53
C LEU A 66 -0.42 5.08 -4.94
N ARG A 67 -1.45 5.21 -4.08
CA ARG A 67 -1.78 6.48 -3.40
C ARG A 67 -0.62 6.97 -2.52
N TYR A 68 0.10 6.04 -1.89
CA TYR A 68 1.27 6.37 -1.09
C TYR A 68 2.46 6.86 -1.92
N TYR A 69 2.70 6.30 -3.10
CA TYR A 69 3.86 6.67 -3.93
C TYR A 69 3.58 7.77 -4.95
N ASP A 70 2.42 7.72 -5.61
CA ASP A 70 1.99 8.65 -6.65
C ASP A 70 0.49 8.98 -6.53
N PRO A 71 0.13 9.89 -5.61
CA PRO A 71 -1.27 10.26 -5.38
C PRO A 71 -1.92 10.97 -6.58
N GLU A 72 -1.14 11.72 -7.35
CA GLU A 72 -1.57 12.38 -8.59
C GLU A 72 -2.11 11.38 -9.61
N LEU A 73 -1.42 10.26 -9.83
CA LEU A 73 -1.90 9.23 -10.74
C LEU A 73 -3.20 8.56 -10.24
N VAL A 74 -3.35 8.37 -8.92
CA VAL A 74 -4.61 7.85 -8.35
C VAL A 74 -5.75 8.83 -8.56
N GLU A 75 -5.48 10.12 -8.43
CA GLU A 75 -6.49 11.16 -8.66
C GLU A 75 -6.95 11.18 -10.11
N HIS A 76 -6.00 11.14 -11.05
CA HIS A 76 -6.32 10.98 -12.47
C HIS A 76 -7.14 9.70 -12.74
N PHE A 77 -6.74 8.56 -12.18
CA PHE A 77 -7.52 7.31 -12.30
C PHE A 77 -8.93 7.41 -11.70
N ARG A 78 -9.12 8.24 -10.68
CA ARG A 78 -10.45 8.53 -10.12
C ARG A 78 -11.28 9.38 -11.08
N GLU A 79 -10.68 10.38 -11.72
CA GLU A 79 -11.34 11.25 -12.69
C GLU A 79 -11.80 10.50 -13.94
N ILE A 80 -10.99 9.58 -14.46
CA ILE A 80 -11.35 8.75 -15.63
C ILE A 80 -12.13 7.48 -15.25
N GLU A 81 -12.53 7.31 -13.99
CA GLU A 81 -13.27 6.14 -13.48
C GLU A 81 -12.55 4.78 -13.67
N PHE A 82 -11.23 4.78 -13.76
CA PHE A 82 -10.39 3.58 -13.88
C PHE A 82 -10.32 2.76 -12.57
N THR A 83 -10.71 3.34 -11.44
CA THR A 83 -10.60 2.80 -10.08
C THR A 83 -11.57 1.67 -9.74
N ALA A 84 -12.67 1.52 -10.49
CA ALA A 84 -13.79 0.68 -10.06
C ALA A 84 -13.48 -0.83 -10.01
N ASN A 85 -12.46 -1.32 -10.73
CA ASN A 85 -12.18 -2.77 -10.74
C ASN A 85 -10.74 -3.21 -11.07
N LEU A 86 -9.75 -2.29 -11.20
CA LEU A 86 -8.36 -2.64 -11.58
C LEU A 86 -8.28 -3.86 -12.51
N TYR A 87 -9.15 -3.92 -13.54
CA TYR A 87 -9.31 -5.09 -14.40
C TYR A 87 -7.97 -5.61 -14.96
N PRO A 88 -6.99 -4.74 -15.26
CA PRO A 88 -5.68 -5.21 -15.68
C PRO A 88 -4.92 -6.03 -14.63
N LEU A 89 -5.08 -5.73 -13.34
CA LEU A 89 -4.39 -6.42 -12.25
C LEU A 89 -4.81 -7.90 -12.20
N VAL A 90 -6.08 -8.21 -12.46
CA VAL A 90 -6.57 -9.58 -12.61
C VAL A 90 -5.82 -10.29 -13.72
N ASN A 91 -5.76 -9.68 -14.91
CA ASN A 91 -5.08 -10.27 -16.06
C ASN A 91 -3.58 -10.46 -15.79
N TRP A 92 -2.92 -9.45 -15.24
CA TRP A 92 -1.49 -9.49 -14.93
C TRP A 92 -1.15 -10.59 -13.92
N ILE A 93 -1.95 -10.76 -12.86
CA ILE A 93 -1.74 -11.79 -11.85
C ILE A 93 -1.97 -13.17 -12.45
N MET A 94 -3.12 -13.34 -13.10
CA MET A 94 -3.58 -14.65 -13.55
C MET A 94 -2.74 -15.23 -14.68
N THR A 95 -2.13 -14.36 -15.47
CA THR A 95 -1.25 -14.76 -16.57
C THR A 95 0.22 -14.52 -16.28
N LEU A 96 0.57 -14.01 -15.09
CA LEU A 96 1.92 -13.51 -14.78
C LEU A 96 2.47 -12.61 -15.89
N PHE A 97 1.66 -11.66 -16.36
CA PHE A 97 1.93 -10.76 -17.48
C PHE A 97 2.05 -11.41 -18.87
N ALA A 98 1.84 -12.72 -19.02
CA ALA A 98 2.00 -13.40 -20.32
C ALA A 98 1.07 -12.86 -21.42
N HIS A 99 -0.07 -12.26 -21.07
CA HIS A 99 -0.95 -11.58 -22.04
C HIS A 99 -0.54 -10.15 -22.37
N SER A 100 0.09 -9.45 -21.43
CA SER A 100 0.37 -8.01 -21.55
C SER A 100 1.78 -7.71 -22.03
N VAL A 101 2.70 -8.66 -21.87
CA VAL A 101 4.10 -8.54 -22.29
C VAL A 101 4.40 -9.65 -23.30
N PRO A 102 4.80 -9.30 -24.53
CA PRO A 102 5.12 -10.29 -25.54
C PRO A 102 6.36 -11.10 -25.14
N LEU A 103 6.37 -12.37 -25.52
CA LEU A 103 7.55 -13.25 -25.41
C LEU A 103 8.74 -12.73 -26.23
N ILE A 104 8.42 -12.00 -27.31
CA ILE A 104 9.39 -11.48 -28.27
C ILE A 104 10.30 -10.47 -27.54
N LYS A 105 11.61 -10.75 -27.52
CA LYS A 105 12.71 -10.02 -26.83
C LYS A 105 13.02 -10.43 -25.38
N GLY A 106 12.44 -11.51 -24.85
CA GLY A 106 12.82 -12.04 -23.53
C GLY A 106 12.43 -11.15 -22.34
N GLN A 107 11.60 -10.13 -22.56
CA GLN A 107 11.10 -9.22 -21.54
C GLN A 107 10.29 -9.96 -20.46
N LEU A 108 9.39 -10.85 -20.87
CA LEU A 108 8.60 -11.65 -19.96
C LEU A 108 9.49 -12.54 -19.07
N THR A 109 10.53 -13.15 -19.65
CA THR A 109 11.49 -13.99 -18.91
C THR A 109 12.24 -13.22 -17.83
N GLN A 110 12.60 -11.95 -18.09
CA GLN A 110 13.22 -11.09 -17.06
C GLN A 110 12.25 -10.80 -15.91
N ILE A 111 10.99 -10.47 -16.22
CA ILE A 111 9.94 -10.26 -15.22
C ILE A 111 9.75 -11.51 -14.37
N TRP A 112 9.60 -12.68 -15.02
CA TRP A 112 9.44 -13.97 -14.33
C TRP A 112 10.65 -14.31 -13.47
N THR A 113 11.86 -14.08 -13.97
CA THR A 113 13.09 -14.29 -13.22
C THR A 113 13.09 -13.47 -11.93
N SER A 114 12.68 -12.20 -11.98
CA SER A 114 12.59 -11.37 -10.78
C SER A 114 11.51 -11.85 -9.81
N ILE A 115 10.28 -12.10 -10.30
CA ILE A 115 9.15 -12.59 -9.50
C ILE A 115 9.52 -13.91 -8.77
N PHE A 116 10.14 -14.85 -9.48
CA PHE A 116 10.51 -16.15 -8.91
C PHE A 116 11.71 -16.06 -7.97
N SER A 117 12.67 -15.16 -8.23
CA SER A 117 13.84 -14.94 -7.36
C SER A 117 13.45 -14.35 -6.00
N GLN A 118 12.48 -13.43 -5.97
CA GLN A 118 12.00 -12.79 -4.74
C GLN A 118 11.20 -13.74 -3.85
N GLN A 119 10.69 -14.83 -4.41
CA GLN A 119 9.97 -15.89 -3.68
C GLN A 119 8.74 -15.43 -2.87
N SER A 120 8.23 -14.22 -3.12
CA SER A 120 7.16 -13.56 -2.38
C SER A 120 6.09 -13.07 -3.35
N LEU A 121 4.81 -13.21 -2.98
CA LEU A 121 3.69 -12.73 -3.81
C LEU A 121 3.59 -11.20 -3.75
N GLU A 122 3.97 -10.62 -2.62
CA GLU A 122 3.98 -9.19 -2.35
C GLU A 122 4.80 -8.41 -3.38
N TYR A 123 5.86 -9.03 -3.93
CA TYR A 123 6.65 -8.46 -5.02
C TYR A 123 5.81 -8.08 -6.24
N PHE A 124 4.76 -8.86 -6.52
CA PHE A 124 3.83 -8.58 -7.61
C PHE A 124 3.17 -7.20 -7.46
N PHE A 125 2.80 -6.81 -6.25
CA PHE A 125 2.16 -5.51 -6.01
C PHE A 125 3.14 -4.35 -6.24
N TYR A 126 4.40 -4.50 -5.82
CA TYR A 126 5.43 -3.51 -6.09
C TYR A 126 5.73 -3.39 -7.59
N LEU A 127 5.73 -4.51 -8.32
CA LEU A 127 5.90 -4.52 -9.75
C LEU A 127 4.73 -3.81 -10.47
N ALA A 128 3.49 -4.09 -10.07
CA ALA A 128 2.32 -3.41 -10.61
C ALA A 128 2.38 -1.89 -10.39
N VAL A 129 2.72 -1.45 -9.17
CA VAL A 129 2.89 -0.02 -8.85
C VAL A 129 4.05 0.60 -9.65
N ALA A 130 5.16 -0.11 -9.81
CA ALA A 130 6.29 0.36 -10.61
C ALA A 130 5.90 0.56 -12.09
N ILE A 131 5.11 -0.35 -12.66
CA ILE A 131 4.59 -0.23 -14.04
C ILE A 131 3.73 1.03 -14.18
N PHE A 132 2.82 1.29 -13.23
CA PHE A 132 1.97 2.47 -13.24
C PHE A 132 2.79 3.76 -13.15
N ILE A 133 3.72 3.84 -12.20
CA ILE A 133 4.58 5.04 -12.01
C ILE A 133 5.46 5.26 -13.24
N HIS A 134 6.06 4.21 -13.79
CA HIS A 134 6.90 4.32 -14.98
C HIS A 134 6.10 4.81 -16.20
N SER A 135 4.84 4.34 -16.34
CA SER A 135 3.96 4.69 -17.45
C SER A 135 3.22 6.02 -17.24
N LYS A 136 3.36 6.67 -16.07
CA LYS A 136 2.65 7.91 -15.71
C LYS A 136 2.68 8.99 -16.79
N PRO A 137 3.82 9.36 -17.40
CA PRO A 137 3.87 10.43 -18.41
C PRO A 137 2.99 10.15 -19.63
N THR A 138 2.78 8.87 -19.93
CA THR A 138 1.93 8.41 -21.03
C THR A 138 0.47 8.24 -20.59
N LEU A 139 0.22 7.92 -19.32
CA LEU A 139 -1.12 7.67 -18.77
C LEU A 139 -1.90 8.95 -18.46
N LEU A 140 -1.26 9.96 -17.86
CA LEU A 140 -1.94 11.21 -17.47
C LEU A 140 -2.77 11.92 -18.55
N PRO A 141 -2.38 11.93 -19.84
CA PRO A 141 -3.19 12.58 -20.88
C PRO A 141 -4.33 11.69 -21.42
N LEU A 142 -4.44 10.42 -21.03
CA LEU A 142 -5.37 9.47 -21.63
C LEU A 142 -6.71 9.43 -20.91
N ASP A 143 -7.74 8.98 -21.63
CA ASP A 143 -9.03 8.64 -21.03
C ASP A 143 -9.06 7.16 -20.58
N LEU A 144 -10.21 6.70 -20.11
CA LEU A 144 -10.41 5.33 -19.66
C LEU A 144 -10.09 4.27 -20.73
N ASN A 145 -10.59 4.46 -21.95
CA ASN A 145 -10.48 3.45 -23.01
C ASN A 145 -9.05 3.35 -23.52
N ASP A 146 -8.41 4.49 -23.74
CA ASP A 146 -7.02 4.56 -24.16
C ASP A 146 -6.10 4.00 -23.07
N THR A 147 -6.38 4.31 -21.80
CA THR A 147 -5.65 3.74 -20.65
C THR A 147 -5.76 2.22 -20.61
N LEU A 148 -6.96 1.66 -20.78
CA LEU A 148 -7.19 0.21 -20.80
C LEU A 148 -6.49 -0.47 -21.98
N GLN A 149 -6.53 0.14 -23.16
CA GLN A 149 -5.86 -0.36 -24.35
C GLN A 149 -4.34 -0.37 -24.16
N LEU A 150 -3.79 0.72 -23.63
CA LEU A 150 -2.36 0.89 -23.36
C LEU A 150 -1.86 -0.18 -22.36
N ILE A 151 -2.58 -0.32 -21.25
CA ILE A 151 -2.25 -1.26 -20.17
C ILE A 151 -2.36 -2.72 -20.64
N SER A 152 -3.24 -3.01 -21.59
CA SER A 152 -3.34 -4.36 -22.16
C SER A 152 -2.10 -4.74 -22.99
N HIS A 153 -1.31 -3.76 -23.46
CA HIS A 153 -0.14 -3.95 -24.32
C HIS A 153 1.14 -3.33 -23.74
N LEU A 154 1.47 -3.67 -22.49
CA LEU A 154 2.59 -3.09 -21.75
C LEU A 154 3.94 -3.17 -22.47
N GLY A 155 4.22 -4.28 -23.15
CA GLY A 155 5.56 -4.59 -23.69
C GLY A 155 6.15 -3.54 -24.64
N SER A 156 5.31 -2.72 -25.29
CA SER A 156 5.77 -1.64 -26.17
C SER A 156 6.14 -0.35 -25.43
N ILE A 157 5.73 -0.21 -24.17
CA ILE A 157 5.79 1.07 -23.43
C ILE A 157 6.74 0.97 -22.25
N ILE A 158 6.81 -0.20 -21.60
CA ILE A 158 7.64 -0.37 -20.40
C ILE A 158 9.10 -0.67 -20.75
N ASP A 159 10.01 0.01 -20.05
CA ASP A 159 11.40 -0.41 -19.94
C ASP A 159 11.51 -1.41 -18.78
N VAL A 160 11.59 -2.71 -19.10
CA VAL A 160 11.59 -3.79 -18.10
C VAL A 160 12.72 -3.64 -17.08
N PRO A 161 14.01 -3.47 -17.46
CA PRO A 161 15.07 -3.20 -16.50
C PRO A 161 14.77 -2.06 -15.52
N GLN A 162 14.30 -0.91 -16.01
CA GLN A 162 13.98 0.23 -15.15
C GLN A 162 12.80 -0.05 -14.22
N VAL A 163 11.76 -0.72 -14.71
CA VAL A 163 10.60 -1.11 -13.91
C VAL A 163 10.99 -2.08 -12.80
N LEU A 164 11.87 -3.05 -13.08
CA LEU A 164 12.36 -4.00 -12.07
C LEU A 164 13.21 -3.29 -11.00
N GLU A 165 14.13 -2.42 -11.39
CA GLU A 165 14.92 -1.61 -10.43
C GLU A 165 14.00 -0.74 -9.56
N MET A 166 12.97 -0.16 -10.16
CA MET A 166 11.98 0.63 -9.44
C MET A 166 11.20 -0.23 -8.44
N ALA A 167 10.73 -1.43 -8.83
CA ALA A 167 10.02 -2.35 -7.96
C ALA A 167 10.87 -2.77 -6.74
N ASP A 168 12.15 -3.08 -6.95
CA ASP A 168 13.09 -3.41 -5.86
C ASP A 168 13.27 -2.22 -4.90
N ARG A 169 13.36 -1.00 -5.44
CA ARG A 169 13.45 0.22 -4.64
C ARG A 169 12.15 0.49 -3.86
N LEU A 170 10.99 0.20 -4.43
CA LEU A 170 9.71 0.32 -3.73
C LEU A 170 9.62 -0.68 -2.59
N GLN A 171 9.95 -1.95 -2.83
CA GLN A 171 9.93 -3.01 -1.82
C GLN A 171 10.85 -2.67 -0.64
N THR A 172 12.05 -2.17 -0.89
CA THR A 172 13.02 -1.82 0.17
C THR A 172 12.65 -0.58 0.97
N LYS A 173 11.95 0.40 0.37
CA LYS A 173 11.54 1.64 1.04
C LYS A 173 10.17 1.54 1.74
N THR A 174 9.34 0.57 1.36
CA THR A 174 8.00 0.38 1.92
C THR A 174 8.09 -0.24 3.33
N PRO A 175 7.39 0.30 4.35
CA PRO A 175 7.23 -0.39 5.64
C PRO A 175 6.63 -1.79 5.47
N GLN A 176 7.12 -2.78 6.22
CA GLN A 176 6.63 -4.15 6.12
C GLN A 176 5.14 -4.26 6.49
N SER A 177 4.68 -3.41 7.41
CA SER A 177 3.28 -3.32 7.82
C SER A 177 2.29 -2.97 6.71
N PHE A 178 2.74 -2.35 5.61
CA PHE A 178 1.83 -1.99 4.52
C PHE A 178 1.31 -3.21 3.78
N VAL A 179 2.08 -4.31 3.78
CA VAL A 179 1.77 -5.52 3.01
C VAL A 179 1.69 -6.74 3.95
N GLN A 180 1.48 -6.52 5.25
CA GLN A 180 1.48 -7.60 6.24
C GLN A 180 0.40 -8.65 5.98
N ASN A 181 0.82 -9.89 6.24
CA ASN A 181 0.36 -11.12 5.62
C ASN A 181 -0.96 -11.66 6.19
N ASP A 182 -1.99 -11.54 5.39
CA ASP A 182 -3.07 -12.51 5.27
C ASP A 182 -3.66 -12.31 3.86
N LEU A 183 -2.89 -12.69 2.83
CA LEU A 183 -3.33 -12.66 1.42
C LEU A 183 -4.65 -13.42 1.19
N ILE A 184 -5.00 -14.29 2.14
CA ILE A 184 -6.33 -14.81 2.33
C ILE A 184 -7.10 -13.73 3.11
N GLY A 185 -7.88 -12.92 2.38
CA GLY A 185 -8.90 -12.06 3.01
C GLY A 185 -9.64 -12.86 4.09
N PRO A 186 -10.10 -12.21 5.17
CA PRO A 186 -10.63 -12.90 6.34
C PRO A 186 -11.60 -14.00 5.88
N SER A 187 -11.23 -15.26 6.12
CA SER A 187 -12.16 -16.36 5.90
C SER A 187 -13.45 -16.03 6.66
N GLN A 188 -14.62 -16.43 6.15
CA GLN A 188 -15.89 -16.16 6.84
C GLN A 188 -15.83 -16.57 8.34
N HIS A 189 -15.05 -17.60 8.66
CA HIS A 189 -14.69 -18.00 10.03
C HIS A 189 -13.98 -16.93 10.89
N LYS A 190 -13.12 -16.07 10.33
CA LYS A 190 -12.48 -14.94 11.05
C LYS A 190 -13.49 -13.82 11.38
N LEU A 191 -14.54 -13.64 10.58
CA LEU A 191 -15.59 -12.64 10.84
C LEU A 191 -16.48 -13.06 12.03
N ASP A 192 -16.82 -14.34 12.14
CA ASP A 192 -17.62 -14.85 13.27
C ASP A 192 -16.84 -14.79 14.60
N LEU A 193 -15.53 -15.05 14.55
CA LEU A 193 -14.67 -14.94 15.73
C LEU A 193 -14.48 -13.49 16.18
N SER A 194 -14.38 -12.52 15.26
CA SER A 194 -14.18 -11.11 15.65
C SER A 194 -15.35 -10.61 16.49
N GLN A 195 -16.59 -11.03 16.18
CA GLN A 195 -17.78 -10.64 16.94
C GLN A 195 -17.77 -11.22 18.37
N ILE A 196 -17.27 -12.44 18.54
CA ILE A 196 -17.13 -13.10 19.86
C ILE A 196 -15.99 -12.47 20.68
N LEU A 197 -14.92 -12.04 20.00
CA LEU A 197 -13.73 -11.48 20.63
C LEU A 197 -13.88 -10.02 21.05
N LYS A 198 -14.85 -9.27 20.46
CA LYS A 198 -15.20 -7.89 20.83
C LYS A 198 -15.55 -7.74 22.31
N ASP A 199 -16.15 -8.76 22.93
CA ASP A 199 -16.56 -8.73 24.33
C ASP A 199 -15.40 -9.03 25.30
N SER A 200 -14.22 -9.42 24.79
CA SER A 200 -13.06 -9.66 25.65
C SER A 200 -12.41 -8.34 26.08
N ALA A 201 -12.05 -8.25 27.36
CA ALA A 201 -11.29 -7.11 27.89
C ALA A 201 -9.96 -6.88 27.15
N TYR A 202 -9.37 -7.95 26.59
CA TYR A 202 -8.13 -7.87 25.81
C TYR A 202 -8.28 -7.05 24.53
N PHE A 203 -9.40 -7.20 23.80
CA PHE A 203 -9.61 -6.52 22.53
C PHE A 203 -10.35 -5.18 22.64
N GLN A 204 -10.93 -4.84 23.80
CA GLN A 204 -11.53 -3.52 24.03
C GLN A 204 -10.52 -2.39 23.81
N ASP A 205 -9.28 -2.59 24.28
CA ASP A 205 -8.22 -1.59 24.11
C ASP A 205 -7.48 -1.72 22.76
N ARG A 206 -7.69 -2.81 22.00
CA ARG A 206 -7.02 -3.14 20.72
C ARG A 206 -7.97 -3.11 19.53
N TRP A 207 -8.80 -2.07 19.46
CA TRP A 207 -9.87 -1.96 18.47
C TRP A 207 -9.40 -2.13 17.02
N TRP A 208 -8.19 -1.68 16.68
CA TRP A 208 -7.61 -1.76 15.33
C TRP A 208 -7.23 -3.17 14.88
N GLU A 209 -7.13 -4.13 15.80
CA GLU A 209 -6.92 -5.54 15.46
C GLU A 209 -8.24 -6.20 15.04
N LEU A 210 -9.37 -5.75 15.61
CA LEU A 210 -10.70 -6.30 15.34
C LEU A 210 -11.43 -5.63 14.18
N ASP A 211 -11.22 -4.32 13.99
CA ASP A 211 -11.90 -3.55 12.94
C ASP A 211 -11.36 -3.84 11.53
N GLN A 212 -10.41 -4.78 11.40
CA GLN A 212 -9.89 -5.29 10.13
C GLN A 212 -9.55 -4.16 9.15
N LEU A 213 -8.93 -3.09 9.67
CA LEU A 213 -8.66 -1.86 8.91
C LEU A 213 -7.88 -2.13 7.60
N ASP A 214 -7.05 -3.17 7.60
CA ASP A 214 -6.30 -3.63 6.42
C ASP A 214 -7.22 -4.06 5.25
N TYR A 215 -8.45 -4.47 5.54
CA TYR A 215 -9.46 -4.91 4.57
C TYR A 215 -10.57 -3.89 4.36
N ASN A 216 -10.52 -2.75 5.04
CA ASN A 216 -11.55 -1.72 4.90
C ASN A 216 -11.44 -1.05 3.53
N GLU A 217 -12.45 -1.27 2.69
CA GLU A 217 -12.57 -0.72 1.33
C GLU A 217 -13.05 0.74 1.31
N SER A 218 -13.44 1.30 2.46
CA SER A 218 -13.91 2.69 2.56
C SER A 218 -12.78 3.71 2.39
N PHE A 219 -11.53 3.27 2.48
CA PHE A 219 -10.37 4.14 2.28
C PHE A 219 -9.15 3.41 1.70
N ASP A 220 -8.46 4.13 0.81
CA ASP A 220 -7.29 3.65 0.06
C ASP A 220 -5.99 4.20 0.66
N ILE A 221 -5.83 4.10 1.98
CA ILE A 221 -4.66 4.62 2.70
C ILE A 221 -3.84 3.50 3.34
N CYS A 222 -2.51 3.57 3.19
CA CYS A 222 -1.58 2.65 3.85
C CYS A 222 -1.60 2.82 5.38
N LEU A 223 -1.49 1.69 6.08
CA LEU A 223 -1.51 1.61 7.54
C LEU A 223 -0.12 1.24 8.04
N LEU A 224 0.50 2.12 8.82
CA LEU A 224 1.79 1.89 9.44
C LEU A 224 1.59 1.23 10.82
N SER A 225 2.25 0.11 11.11
CA SER A 225 2.21 -0.48 12.45
C SER A 225 2.98 0.37 13.46
N ALA A 226 2.65 0.22 14.75
CA ALA A 226 3.42 0.85 15.83
C ALA A 226 4.88 0.36 15.85
N GLU A 227 5.12 -0.93 15.59
CA GLU A 227 6.48 -1.46 15.45
C GLU A 227 7.29 -0.76 14.34
N ASP A 228 6.73 -0.61 13.13
CA ASP A 228 7.41 0.07 12.02
C ASP A 228 7.57 1.56 12.29
N TYR A 229 6.62 2.17 12.98
CA TYR A 229 6.71 3.56 13.43
C TYR A 229 7.92 3.74 14.37
N LEU A 230 8.07 2.88 15.38
CA LEU A 230 9.13 2.98 16.39
C LEU A 230 10.54 2.74 15.82
N LYS A 231 10.66 1.95 14.74
CA LYS A 231 11.94 1.70 14.05
C LYS A 231 12.42 2.89 13.22
N ARG A 232 11.52 3.81 12.83
CA ARG A 232 11.82 4.90 11.92
C ARG A 232 12.34 6.14 12.66
N LYS A 233 13.44 6.72 12.14
CA LYS A 233 14.13 7.87 12.77
C LYS A 233 13.71 9.24 12.22
N SER A 234 13.31 9.30 10.95
CA SER A 234 13.00 10.55 10.25
C SER A 234 11.60 10.48 9.65
N MET A 235 10.67 11.22 10.24
CA MET A 235 9.28 11.33 9.78
C MET A 235 8.67 12.64 10.27
N LEU A 236 7.53 13.01 9.69
CA LEU A 236 6.61 13.99 10.26
C LEU A 236 5.45 13.24 10.90
N THR A 237 5.19 13.49 12.17
CA THR A 237 4.04 12.95 12.87
C THR A 237 3.02 14.05 13.08
N ILE A 238 1.81 13.88 12.56
CA ILE A 238 0.69 14.82 12.68
C ILE A 238 -0.37 14.15 13.55
N ASP A 239 -0.70 14.74 14.69
CA ASP A 239 -1.76 14.28 15.59
C ASP A 239 -3.00 15.15 15.38
N ILE A 240 -4.11 14.53 14.98
CA ILE A 240 -5.36 15.21 14.62
C ILE A 240 -6.42 15.14 15.73
N ARG A 241 -6.11 14.46 16.84
CA ARG A 241 -7.04 14.22 17.94
C ARG A 241 -7.45 15.52 18.62
N PRO A 242 -8.54 15.53 19.42
CA PRO A 242 -8.90 16.70 20.21
C PRO A 242 -7.77 17.20 21.10
N TRP A 243 -7.69 18.52 21.27
CA TRP A 243 -6.63 19.15 22.06
C TRP A 243 -6.52 18.60 23.49
N SER A 244 -7.65 18.31 24.14
CA SER A 244 -7.67 17.72 25.49
C SER A 244 -6.89 16.42 25.55
N GLU A 245 -7.03 15.56 24.53
CA GLU A 245 -6.38 14.26 24.45
C GLU A 245 -4.90 14.35 24.07
N PHE A 246 -4.58 15.22 23.11
CA PHE A 246 -3.20 15.53 22.74
C PHE A 246 -2.42 16.08 23.94
N HIS A 247 -3.02 17.00 24.69
CA HIS A 247 -2.42 17.59 25.89
C HIS A 247 -2.22 16.55 26.99
N ALA A 248 -3.20 15.67 27.21
CA ALA A 248 -3.10 14.59 28.18
C ALA A 248 -1.92 13.65 27.86
N CYS A 249 -1.79 13.24 26.60
CA CYS A 249 -0.69 12.40 26.13
C CYS A 249 -0.56 12.44 24.59
N HIS A 250 0.65 12.68 24.10
CA HIS A 250 0.98 12.66 22.66
C HIS A 250 2.35 12.06 22.40
N ILE A 251 2.65 11.79 21.13
CA ILE A 251 3.95 11.28 20.71
C ILE A 251 4.97 12.42 20.71
N ARG A 252 6.14 12.21 21.31
CA ARG A 252 7.18 13.23 21.39
C ARG A 252 7.57 13.71 19.98
N GLY A 253 7.40 15.01 19.73
CA GLY A 253 7.75 15.64 18.46
C GLY A 253 6.65 15.60 17.41
N SER A 254 5.45 15.09 17.73
CA SER A 254 4.28 15.23 16.87
C SER A 254 3.77 16.66 16.87
N TYR A 255 3.25 17.09 15.73
CA TYR A 255 2.55 18.36 15.55
C TYR A 255 1.06 18.15 15.76
N HIS A 256 0.42 18.99 16.57
CA HIS A 256 -1.04 18.97 16.68
C HIS A 256 -1.64 19.77 15.54
N MET A 257 -2.54 19.16 14.75
CA MET A 257 -3.13 19.77 13.57
C MET A 257 -4.58 19.31 13.41
N ARG A 258 -5.52 20.07 13.99
CA ARG A 258 -6.95 19.80 13.79
C ARG A 258 -7.46 20.40 12.47
N GLU A 259 -6.99 21.59 12.14
CA GLU A 259 -7.29 22.26 10.86
C GLU A 259 -6.20 21.94 9.86
N MET A 260 -6.58 21.76 8.59
CA MET A 260 -5.64 21.35 7.56
C MET A 260 -4.77 22.52 7.11
N HIS A 261 -3.46 22.38 7.28
CA HIS A 261 -2.48 23.37 6.84
C HIS A 261 -1.67 22.84 5.65
N VAL A 262 -2.30 22.79 4.48
CA VAL A 262 -1.72 22.25 3.23
C VAL A 262 -0.34 22.84 2.92
N GLU A 263 -0.19 24.16 3.09
CA GLU A 263 1.07 24.88 2.86
C GLU A 263 2.24 24.32 3.68
N PHE A 264 1.99 24.04 4.96
CA PHE A 264 3.01 23.48 5.85
C PHE A 264 3.43 22.08 5.39
N ILE A 265 2.46 21.24 5.01
CA ILE A 265 2.73 19.88 4.59
C ILE A 265 3.49 19.87 3.26
N ARG A 266 3.10 20.74 2.32
CA ARG A 266 3.80 20.94 1.05
C ARG A 266 5.24 21.40 1.29
N CYS A 267 5.43 22.44 2.12
CA CYS A 267 6.75 22.93 2.47
C CYS A 267 7.60 21.84 3.17
N TYR A 268 7.01 21.01 4.04
CA TYR A 268 7.70 19.86 4.62
C TYR A 268 8.15 18.88 3.53
N ARG A 269 7.26 18.52 2.60
CA ARG A 269 7.55 17.60 1.50
C ARG A 269 8.67 18.11 0.61
N GLU A 270 8.69 19.40 0.27
CA GLU A 270 9.76 20.03 -0.52
C GLU A 270 11.13 20.01 0.19
N ASN A 271 11.16 20.20 1.51
CA ASN A 271 12.41 20.29 2.28
C ASN A 271 12.95 18.93 2.73
N TYR A 272 12.07 17.97 2.96
CA TYR A 272 12.40 16.66 3.55
C TYR A 272 12.14 15.48 2.60
N GLY A 273 11.69 15.75 1.37
CA GLY A 273 11.70 14.85 0.21
C GLY A 273 11.08 13.48 0.48
N ASP A 274 11.91 12.54 0.93
CA ASP A 274 11.58 11.13 1.11
C ASP A 274 10.99 10.76 2.48
N ASN A 275 10.94 11.69 3.44
CA ASN A 275 10.43 11.43 4.79
C ASN A 275 8.94 11.02 4.77
N VAL A 276 8.57 10.04 5.59
CA VAL A 276 7.17 9.61 5.71
C VAL A 276 6.40 10.63 6.54
N ILE A 277 5.17 10.92 6.14
CA ILE A 277 4.21 11.69 6.93
C ILE A 277 3.23 10.70 7.54
N VAL A 278 3.13 10.68 8.86
CA VAL A 278 2.28 9.76 9.62
C VAL A 278 1.20 10.57 10.30
N VAL A 279 -0.06 10.30 9.96
CA VAL A 279 -1.23 10.87 10.63
C VAL A 279 -1.66 9.95 11.76
N VAL A 280 -1.86 10.54 12.94
CA VAL A 280 -2.20 9.87 14.19
C VAL A 280 -3.55 10.38 14.63
N GLY A 281 -4.52 9.47 14.65
CA GLY A 281 -5.84 9.68 15.21
C GLY A 281 -6.08 8.78 16.41
N ASP A 282 -7.35 8.58 16.71
CA ASP A 282 -7.87 7.56 17.62
C ASP A 282 -9.07 6.87 16.96
N ARG A 283 -9.85 6.11 17.74
CA ARG A 283 -11.04 5.42 17.26
C ARG A 283 -12.13 6.37 16.77
N GLU A 284 -12.31 7.50 17.44
CA GLU A 284 -13.38 8.48 17.18
C GLU A 284 -12.98 9.50 16.10
N THR A 285 -11.68 9.75 15.98
CA THR A 285 -11.06 10.68 15.02
C THR A 285 -10.09 9.92 14.12
N PRO A 286 -10.58 9.03 13.24
CA PRO A 286 -9.72 8.24 12.39
C PRO A 286 -9.02 9.12 11.35
N GLY A 287 -7.72 8.88 11.13
CA GLY A 287 -6.87 9.72 10.27
C GLY A 287 -7.17 9.65 8.77
N HIS A 288 -8.00 8.70 8.31
CA HIS A 288 -8.21 8.49 6.88
C HIS A 288 -8.92 9.65 6.20
N THR A 289 -9.94 10.25 6.84
CA THR A 289 -10.70 11.39 6.29
C THR A 289 -9.79 12.60 6.11
N PHE A 290 -8.96 12.90 7.12
CA PHE A 290 -7.97 13.98 7.05
C PHE A 290 -7.00 13.81 5.86
N ILE A 291 -6.50 12.58 5.65
CA ILE A 291 -5.59 12.29 4.53
C ILE A 291 -6.32 12.40 3.19
N GLN A 292 -7.56 11.90 3.08
CA GLN A 292 -8.35 11.97 1.85
C GLN A 292 -8.61 13.42 1.44
N GLU A 293 -9.03 14.26 2.37
CA GLU A 293 -9.23 15.70 2.16
C GLU A 293 -7.93 16.40 1.75
N LEU A 294 -6.80 16.08 2.41
CA LEU A 294 -5.51 16.66 2.07
C LEU A 294 -5.10 16.33 0.64
N LEU A 295 -5.24 15.07 0.24
CA LEU A 295 -4.83 14.62 -1.09
C LEU A 295 -5.81 15.09 -2.19
N ALA A 296 -7.06 15.40 -1.84
CA ALA A 296 -8.00 16.06 -2.76
C ALA A 296 -7.63 17.54 -3.01
N LEU A 297 -7.03 18.21 -2.02
CA LEU A 297 -6.57 19.60 -2.14
C LEU A 297 -5.18 19.70 -2.78
N GLU A 298 -4.30 18.72 -2.53
CA GLU A 298 -2.91 18.73 -2.99
C GLU A 298 -2.44 17.29 -3.29
N SER A 299 -2.68 16.85 -4.52
CA SER A 299 -2.36 15.49 -4.99
C SER A 299 -0.86 15.24 -5.19
N SER A 300 -0.02 16.27 -5.10
CA SER A 300 1.45 16.13 -5.17
C SER A 300 2.08 15.58 -3.88
N ILE A 301 1.35 15.61 -2.75
CA ILE A 301 1.87 15.13 -1.45
C ILE A 301 1.86 13.60 -1.44
N SER A 302 3.01 12.99 -1.68
CA SER A 302 3.21 11.54 -1.53
C SER A 302 3.65 11.15 -0.11
N LYS A 303 3.83 9.84 0.11
CA LYS A 303 4.37 9.19 1.32
C LYS A 303 3.65 9.56 2.61
N ILE A 304 2.33 9.69 2.54
CA ILE A 304 1.47 9.89 3.69
C ILE A 304 0.74 8.59 4.05
N CYS A 305 0.72 8.25 5.33
CA CYS A 305 0.04 7.07 5.83
C CYS A 305 -0.62 7.35 7.19
N MET A 306 -1.49 6.44 7.61
CA MET A 306 -2.12 6.49 8.92
C MET A 306 -1.39 5.52 9.88
N LEU A 307 -1.23 5.92 11.14
CA LEU A 307 -0.78 5.00 12.18
C LEU A 307 -1.91 4.03 12.54
N ARG A 308 -1.70 2.73 12.31
CA ARG A 308 -2.66 1.68 12.65
C ARG A 308 -2.92 1.69 14.16
N GLY A 309 -4.18 1.82 14.55
CA GLY A 309 -4.56 1.94 15.97
C GLY A 309 -4.24 3.29 16.61
N GLY A 310 -3.71 4.24 15.82
CA GLY A 310 -3.48 5.59 16.27
C GLY A 310 -2.64 5.68 17.54
N ILE A 311 -3.00 6.60 18.42
CA ILE A 311 -2.30 6.79 19.70
C ILE A 311 -2.36 5.56 20.61
N ASP A 312 -3.43 4.77 20.54
CA ASP A 312 -3.65 3.66 21.46
C ASP A 312 -2.68 2.51 21.20
N ALA A 313 -2.35 2.25 19.93
CA ALA A 313 -1.28 1.31 19.58
C ALA A 313 0.08 1.73 20.17
N ILE A 314 0.40 3.02 20.14
CA ILE A 314 1.64 3.54 20.73
C ILE A 314 1.61 3.50 22.26
N LYS A 315 0.46 3.71 22.91
CA LYS A 315 0.33 3.53 24.37
C LYS A 315 0.65 2.09 24.79
N MET A 316 0.38 1.11 23.94
CA MET A 316 0.70 -0.29 24.25
C MET A 316 2.14 -0.66 23.91
N GLU A 317 2.60 -0.31 22.71
CA GLU A 317 3.85 -0.84 22.16
C GLU A 317 5.04 0.13 22.30
N GLY A 318 4.76 1.41 22.57
CA GLY A 318 5.71 2.51 22.40
C GLY A 318 5.69 3.57 23.51
N MET A 319 5.36 3.20 24.75
CA MET A 319 5.25 4.16 25.85
C MET A 319 6.46 5.10 26.01
N GLN A 320 7.66 4.65 25.66
CA GLN A 320 8.90 5.43 25.70
C GLN A 320 8.92 6.66 24.78
N VAL A 321 8.11 6.68 23.73
CA VAL A 321 8.01 7.84 22.83
C VAL A 321 6.90 8.81 23.23
N LEU A 322 6.11 8.50 24.27
CA LEU A 322 5.02 9.36 24.72
C LEU A 322 5.47 10.47 25.66
N ARG A 323 4.75 11.59 25.63
CA ARG A 323 4.96 12.75 26.49
C ARG A 323 3.62 13.31 26.95
N LYS A 324 3.60 13.85 28.18
CA LYS A 324 2.48 14.64 28.71
C LYS A 324 2.68 16.13 28.41
N GLY A 325 1.59 16.84 28.14
CA GLY A 325 1.58 18.30 28.07
C GLY A 325 2.06 18.92 29.37
N GLN A 326 2.85 19.99 29.29
CA GLN A 326 3.30 20.71 30.49
C GLN A 326 2.17 21.61 31.02
N LYS A 327 2.03 21.69 32.35
CA LYS A 327 0.95 22.47 33.03
C LYS A 327 0.95 23.98 32.69
N ASN A 328 2.10 24.54 32.33
CA ASN A 328 2.24 25.96 31.91
C ASN A 328 2.37 26.13 30.40
N ALA A 329 2.33 25.04 29.65
CA ALA A 329 2.24 25.14 28.21
C ALA A 329 0.76 25.35 27.89
N ARG A 330 0.38 26.61 27.61
CA ARG A 330 -0.34 26.85 26.35
C ARG A 330 0.56 26.23 25.28
N ALA A 331 0.46 24.91 25.13
CA ALA A 331 1.30 24.18 24.22
C ALA A 331 1.01 24.81 22.85
N GLU A 332 2.11 25.22 22.25
CA GLU A 332 2.22 26.09 21.10
C GLU A 332 1.04 25.91 20.13
N ASP A 333 0.26 26.98 19.95
CA ASP A 333 -0.63 27.14 18.80
C ASP A 333 0.09 26.60 17.55
N PHE A 334 -0.62 25.93 16.64
CA PHE A 334 -0.01 25.42 15.42
C PHE A 334 0.83 26.51 14.74
N THR A 335 0.38 27.76 14.78
CA THR A 335 1.11 28.96 14.34
C THR A 335 2.52 29.07 14.94
N GLN A 336 2.68 28.82 16.24
CA GLN A 336 3.99 28.86 16.91
C GLN A 336 4.87 27.66 16.52
N GLN A 337 4.27 26.48 16.31
CA GLN A 337 4.97 25.29 15.82
C GLN A 337 5.44 25.49 14.36
N TYR A 338 4.59 26.10 13.55
CA TYR A 338 4.83 26.52 12.17
C TYR A 338 5.95 27.56 12.09
N ASP A 339 5.90 28.62 12.90
CA ASP A 339 6.95 29.65 12.94
C ASP A 339 8.32 29.06 13.28
N LYS A 340 8.37 28.12 14.23
CA LYS A 340 9.61 27.39 14.57
C LYS A 340 10.10 26.54 13.42
N PHE A 341 9.19 25.86 12.72
CA PHE A 341 9.52 25.07 11.54
C PHE A 341 10.10 25.96 10.43
N VAL A 342 9.43 27.06 10.07
CA VAL A 342 9.88 28.00 9.03
C VAL A 342 11.25 28.56 9.38
N LYS A 343 11.46 29.01 10.63
CA LYS A 343 12.78 29.48 11.10
C LYS A 343 13.86 28.42 10.94
N LYS A 344 13.57 27.15 11.25
CA LYS A 344 14.51 26.04 11.11
C LYS A 344 14.77 25.67 9.65
N ALA A 345 13.74 25.67 8.80
CA ALA A 345 13.85 25.38 7.37
C ALA A 345 14.69 26.45 6.64
N VAL A 346 14.48 27.74 6.96
CA VAL A 346 15.30 28.85 6.44
C VAL A 346 16.76 28.71 6.85
N GLN A 347 17.03 28.36 8.12
CA GLN A 347 18.40 28.11 8.60
C GLN A 347 19.09 26.93 7.92
N LEU A 348 18.34 25.87 7.58
CA LEU A 348 18.87 24.70 6.86
C LEU A 348 19.17 25.03 5.40
N LYS A 349 18.34 25.85 4.75
CA LYS A 349 18.60 26.35 3.38
C LYS A 349 19.81 27.28 3.32
N ALA A 350 20.06 28.09 4.36
CA ALA A 350 21.23 28.98 4.43
C ALA A 350 22.57 28.28 4.71
N LYS A 351 22.54 26.99 5.05
CA LYS A 351 23.73 26.17 5.36
C LYS A 351 24.11 25.17 4.25
N LYS A 352 23.27 25.04 3.23
CA LYS A 352 23.60 24.34 1.97
C LYS A 352 24.09 25.37 0.97
#